data_AF-A0A9E5QPT0-F1
#
_entry.id   AF-A0A9E5QPT0-F1
#
_cell.length_a   1.000
_cell.length_b   1.000
_cell.length_c   1.000
_cell.angle_alpha   90.00
_cell.angle_beta   90.00
_cell.angle_gamma   90.00
#
_symmetry.space_group_name_H-M   'P 1'
#
loop_
_entity.id
_entity.type
_entity.pdbx_description
1 polymer ?
#
loop_
_entity_poly.entity_id
_entity_poly.type
_entity_poly.pdbx_seq_one_letter_code
_entity_poly.pdbx_strand_id
1 'polypeptide(L)'
;MEPEFLLRALKAVVEVAGFAYIGQALVGLFSGARREQNVIYQVFRIVTGPVTRATRVLMPRFIPDRHIPVIAFGLLLWVWIFVIVGLARLRVAG
;
A
#
# COMPACT_ATOMS: atom_id res chain seq x y z
N MET A 1 2.92 17.19 19.88
CA MET A 1 2.77 15.81 19.38
C MET A 1 4.17 15.28 19.21
N GLU A 2 4.55 14.24 19.97
CA GLU A 2 5.88 13.62 19.81
C GLU A 2 6.04 13.12 18.36
N PRO A 3 7.14 13.45 17.66
CA PRO A 3 7.35 13.04 16.26
C PRO A 3 7.31 11.52 16.08
N GLU A 4 7.59 10.75 17.14
CA GLU A 4 7.45 9.31 17.16
C GLU A 4 6.02 8.80 16.94
N PHE A 5 5.01 9.51 17.46
CA PHE A 5 3.62 9.08 17.37
C PHE A 5 3.17 9.06 15.90
N LEU A 6 3.48 10.14 15.16
CA LEU A 6 3.13 10.26 13.75
C LEU A 6 3.81 9.19 12.90
N LEU A 7 5.08 8.89 13.16
CA LEU A 7 5.82 7.84 12.45
C LEU A 7 5.25 6.45 12.73
N ARG A 8 4.90 6.15 13.99
CA ARG A 8 4.27 4.86 14.36
C ARG A 8 2.88 4.72 13.74
N ALA A 9 2.08 5.79 13.75
CA ALA A 9 0.77 5.80 13.10
C ALA A 9 0.88 5.59 11.59
N LEU A 10 1.82 6.29 10.94
CA LEU A 10 2.10 6.11 9.51
C LEU A 10 2.54 4.68 9.21
N LYS A 11 3.44 4.10 10.02
CA LYS A 11 3.86 2.70 9.89
C LYS A 11 2.67 1.74 9.91
N ALA A 12 1.76 1.90 10.87
CA ALA A 12 0.59 1.04 11.00
C ALA A 12 -0.33 1.14 9.77
N VAL A 13 -0.59 2.37 9.28
CA VAL A 13 -1.39 2.58 8.06
C VAL A 13 -0.74 1.94 6.84
N VAL A 14 0.57 2.11 6.68
CA VAL A 14 1.35 1.52 5.59
C VAL A 14 1.32 -0.01 5.66
N GLU A 15 1.48 -0.60 6.84
CA GLU A 15 1.42 -2.07 7.00
C GLU A 15 0.05 -2.63 6.65
N VAL A 16 -1.02 -2.01 7.13
CA VAL A 16 -2.40 -2.42 6.81
C VAL A 16 -2.66 -2.32 5.30
N ALA A 17 -2.24 -1.23 4.65
CA ALA A 17 -2.36 -1.09 3.20
C ALA A 17 -1.53 -2.14 2.44
N GLY A 18 -0.34 -2.47 2.93
CA GLY A 18 0.52 -3.52 2.37
C GLY A 18 -0.15 -4.89 2.44
N PHE A 19 -0.67 -5.26 3.60
CA PHE A 19 -1.44 -6.50 3.77
C PHE A 19 -2.70 -6.52 2.91
N ALA A 20 -3.38 -5.39 2.74
CA ALA A 20 -4.54 -5.28 1.85
C ALA A 20 -4.17 -5.53 0.38
N TYR A 21 -3.04 -5.01 -0.11
CA TYR A 21 -2.54 -5.33 -1.46
C TYR A 21 -2.18 -6.81 -1.62
N ILE A 22 -1.56 -7.42 -0.61
CA ILE A 22 -1.25 -8.86 -0.62
C ILE A 22 -2.56 -9.66 -0.65
N GLY A 23 -3.53 -9.31 0.19
CA GLY A 23 -4.86 -9.92 0.19
C GLY A 23 -5.56 -9.77 -1.16
N GLN A 24 -5.51 -8.59 -1.77
CA GLN A 24 -6.04 -8.35 -3.10
C GLN A 24 -5.36 -9.23 -4.17
N ALA A 25 -4.04 -9.38 -4.10
CA ALA A 25 -3.27 -10.22 -5.02
C ALA A 25 -3.62 -11.70 -4.84
N LEU A 26 -3.70 -12.19 -3.60
CA LEU A 26 -4.10 -13.56 -3.27
C LEU A 26 -5.51 -13.86 -3.78
N VAL A 27 -6.48 -13.00 -3.44
CA VAL A 27 -7.86 -13.17 -3.91
C VAL A 27 -7.94 -13.09 -5.44
N GLY A 28 -7.17 -12.20 -6.06
CA GLY A 28 -7.06 -12.10 -7.51
C GLY A 28 -6.50 -13.38 -8.16
N LEU A 29 -5.53 -14.02 -7.52
CA LEU A 29 -4.94 -15.28 -7.98
C LEU A 29 -5.95 -16.44 -7.87
N PHE A 30 -6.66 -16.54 -6.74
CA PHE A 30 -7.64 -17.62 -6.51
C PHE A 30 -8.95 -17.42 -7.28
N SER A 31 -9.41 -16.18 -7.45
CA SER A 31 -10.70 -15.88 -8.11
C SER A 31 -10.58 -15.75 -9.63
N GLY A 32 -9.36 -15.64 -10.16
CA GLY A 32 -9.06 -15.52 -11.58
C GLY A 32 -9.90 -14.44 -12.29
N ALA A 33 -10.57 -14.83 -13.38
CA ALA A 33 -11.40 -13.92 -14.19
C ALA A 33 -12.65 -13.38 -13.46
N ARG A 34 -13.13 -14.06 -12.40
CA ARG A 34 -14.30 -13.65 -11.61
C ARG A 34 -13.98 -12.78 -10.41
N ARG A 35 -12.74 -12.28 -10.29
CA ARG A 35 -12.31 -11.39 -9.18
C ARG A 35 -13.18 -10.14 -9.00
N GLU A 36 -13.74 -9.58 -10.08
CA GLU A 36 -14.64 -8.41 -10.01
C GLU A 36 -15.93 -8.70 -9.21
N GLN A 37 -16.41 -9.95 -9.21
CA GLN A 37 -17.61 -10.36 -8.48
C GLN A 37 -17.31 -10.75 -7.02
N ASN A 38 -16.02 -10.83 -6.64
CA ASN A 38 -15.63 -11.22 -5.29
C ASN A 38 -15.70 -10.01 -4.35
N VAL A 39 -16.62 -10.06 -3.38
CA VAL A 39 -16.81 -9.01 -2.37
C VAL A 39 -15.50 -8.71 -1.61
N ILE A 40 -14.72 -9.74 -1.29
CA ILE A 40 -13.44 -9.59 -0.58
C ILE A 40 -12.44 -8.80 -1.43
N TYR A 41 -12.37 -9.10 -2.73
CA TYR A 41 -11.52 -8.34 -3.66
C TYR A 41 -11.95 -6.87 -3.74
N GLN A 42 -13.26 -6.60 -3.77
CA GLN A 42 -13.78 -5.24 -3.80
C GLN A 42 -13.45 -4.47 -2.52
N VAL A 43 -13.58 -5.09 -1.34
CA VAL A 43 -13.20 -4.49 -0.06
C VAL A 43 -11.72 -4.11 -0.06
N PHE A 44 -10.84 -5.03 -0.45
CA PHE A 44 -9.42 -4.69 -0.55
C PHE A 44 -9.15 -3.57 -1.57
N ARG A 45 -9.83 -3.58 -2.71
CA ARG A 45 -9.74 -2.52 -3.73
C ARG A 45 -10.20 -1.16 -3.20
N ILE A 46 -11.18 -1.11 -2.30
CA ILE A 46 -11.62 0.13 -1.65
C ILE A 46 -10.55 0.62 -0.68
N VAL A 47 -9.99 -0.27 0.15
CA VAL A 47 -8.93 0.06 1.11
C VAL A 47 -7.65 0.52 0.41
N THR A 48 -7.26 -0.12 -0.69
CA THR A 48 -6.07 0.23 -1.47
C THR A 48 -6.32 1.35 -2.49
N GLY A 49 -7.58 1.77 -2.65
CA GLY A 49 -8.01 2.78 -3.62
C GLY A 49 -7.28 4.13 -3.47
N PRO A 50 -7.17 4.72 -2.27
CA PRO A 50 -6.43 5.97 -2.05
C PRO A 50 -4.97 5.86 -2.47
N VAL A 51 -4.28 4.78 -2.10
CA VAL A 51 -2.86 4.55 -2.46
C VAL A 51 -2.69 4.36 -3.96
N THR A 52 -3.60 3.62 -4.59
CA THR A 52 -3.60 3.37 -6.04
C THR A 52 -3.83 4.68 -6.82
N ARG A 53 -4.75 5.54 -6.34
CA ARG A 53 -5.00 6.86 -6.93
C ARG A 53 -3.81 7.79 -6.77
N ALA A 54 -3.19 7.84 -5.58
CA ALA A 54 -1.97 8.62 -5.37
C ALA A 54 -0.85 8.17 -6.32
N THR A 55 -0.68 6.85 -6.48
CA THR A 55 0.28 6.27 -7.43
C THR A 55 -0.04 6.65 -8.87
N ARG A 56 -1.33 6.69 -9.27
CA ARG A 56 -1.74 7.11 -10.62
C ARG A 56 -1.36 8.56 -10.91
N VAL A 57 -1.49 9.45 -9.93
CA VAL A 57 -1.11 10.86 -10.07
C VAL A 57 0.40 11.01 -10.20
N LEU A 58 1.16 10.18 -9.49
CA LEU A 58 2.62 10.17 -9.54
C LEU A 58 3.16 9.56 -10.84
N MET A 59 2.47 8.56 -11.38
CA MET A 59 2.91 7.80 -12.55
C MET A 59 2.46 8.41 -13.89
N PRO A 60 3.34 8.41 -14.90
CA PRO A 60 3.00 8.93 -16.22
C PRO A 60 1.91 8.10 -16.91
N ARG A 61 1.16 8.76 -17.80
CA ARG A 61 0.00 8.19 -18.52
C ARG A 61 0.34 6.97 -19.39
N PHE A 62 1.63 6.78 -19.71
CA PHE A 62 2.13 5.66 -20.50
C PHE A 62 1.97 4.30 -19.81
N ILE A 63 1.87 4.28 -18.47
CA ILE A 63 1.72 3.04 -17.71
C ILE A 63 0.25 2.61 -17.74
N PRO A 64 -0.06 1.38 -18.21
CA PRO A 64 -1.42 0.85 -18.20
C PRO A 64 -1.94 0.67 -16.77
N ASP A 65 -3.22 1.01 -16.55
CA ASP A 65 -3.86 0.98 -15.22
C ASP A 65 -3.79 -0.41 -14.54
N ARG A 66 -3.69 -1.49 -15.32
CA ARG A 66 -3.52 -2.86 -14.80
C ARG A 66 -2.25 -3.06 -13.96
N HIS A 67 -1.19 -2.29 -14.21
CA HIS A 67 0.08 -2.39 -13.47
C HIS A 67 0.13 -1.45 -12.27
N ILE A 68 -0.78 -0.48 -12.19
CA ILE A 68 -0.74 0.55 -11.15
C ILE A 68 -0.91 -0.03 -9.74
N PRO A 69 -1.79 -1.02 -9.48
CA PRO A 69 -1.83 -1.66 -8.16
C PRO A 69 -0.50 -2.30 -7.76
N VAL A 70 0.23 -2.89 -8.71
CA VAL A 70 1.54 -3.52 -8.45
C VAL A 70 2.61 -2.46 -8.17
N ILE A 71 2.62 -1.38 -8.96
CA ILE A 71 3.52 -0.25 -8.73
C ILE A 71 3.21 0.43 -7.40
N ALA A 72 1.93 0.60 -7.08
CA ALA A 72 1.48 1.19 -5.83
C ALA A 72 1.96 0.38 -4.63
N PHE A 73 1.86 -0.96 -4.70
CA PHE A 73 2.44 -1.84 -3.70
C PHE A 73 3.96 -1.69 -3.59
N GLY A 74 4.67 -1.59 -4.72
CA GLY A 74 6.11 -1.35 -4.74
C GLY A 74 6.50 -0.01 -4.09
N LEU A 75 5.80 1.08 -4.42
CA LEU A 75 6.02 2.39 -3.79
C LEU A 75 5.68 2.35 -2.30
N LEU A 76 4.63 1.65 -1.92
CA LEU A 76 4.23 1.49 -0.52
C LEU A 76 5.29 0.72 0.29
N LEU A 77 5.92 -0.29 -0.31
CA LEU A 77 7.08 -0.98 0.28
C LEU A 77 8.25 -0.01 0.52
N TRP A 78 8.55 0.88 -0.43
CA TRP A 78 9.58 1.90 -0.22
C TRP A 78 9.22 2.84 0.93
N VAL A 79 7.98 3.31 1.00
CA VAL A 79 7.49 4.13 2.12
C VAL A 79 7.67 3.40 3.46
N TRP A 80 7.31 2.11 3.52
CA TRP A 80 7.48 1.29 4.72
C TRP A 80 8.96 1.21 5.16
N ILE A 81 9.89 0.98 4.22
CA ILE A 81 11.33 0.98 4.51
C ILE A 81 11.78 2.33 5.07
N PHE A 82 11.39 3.44 4.44
CA PHE A 82 11.75 4.77 4.92
C PHE A 82 11.22 5.06 6.34
N VAL A 83 9.98 4.64 6.63
CA VAL A 83 9.39 4.79 7.96
C VAL A 83 10.14 3.96 9.01
N ILE A 84 10.51 2.72 8.69
CA ILE A 84 11.30 1.88 9.59
C ILE A 84 12.68 2.47 9.85
N VAL A 85 13.37 2.90 8.79
CA VAL A 85 14.69 3.52 8.92
C VAL A 85 14.58 4.81 9.74
N GLY A 86 13.57 5.65 9.48
CA GLY A 86 13.33 6.87 10.26
C GLY A 86 13.09 6.58 11.74
N LEU A 87 12.24 5.60 12.05
CA LEU A 87 11.99 5.18 13.43
C LEU A 87 13.24 4.61 14.11
N ALA A 88 14.04 3.82 13.39
CA ALA A 88 15.30 3.28 13.90
C ALA A 88 16.32 4.38 14.19
N ARG A 89 16.40 5.43 13.36
CA ARG A 89 17.28 6.58 13.59
C ARG A 89 16.87 7.37 14.83
N LEU A 90 15.57 7.57 15.05
CA LEU A 90 15.08 8.25 16.26
C LEU A 90 15.36 7.45 17.53
N ARG A 91 15.23 6.12 17.47
CA ARG A 91 15.53 5.24 18.61
C ARG A 91 17.01 5.18 19.00
N VAL A 92 17.93 5.45 18.06
CA VAL A 92 19.38 5.45 18.30
C VAL A 92 19.88 6.82 18.78
N ALA A 93 19.13 7.89 18.49
CA ALA A 93 19.53 9.26 18.81
C ALA A 93 18.94 9.80 20.14
N GLY A 94 18.04 9.06 20.78
CA GLY A 94 17.50 9.34 22.12
C GLY A 94 18.02 8.34 23.13
#